data_AF-A0A8C3SZG0-F1
#
_entry.id   AF-A0A8C3SZG0-F1
#
_cell.length_a   1.000
_cell.length_b   1.000
_cell.length_c   1.000
_cell.angle_alpha   90.00
_cell.angle_beta   90.00
_cell.angle_gamma   90.00
#
_symmetry.space_group_name_H-M   'P 1'
#
loop_
_entity.id
_entity.type
_entity.pdbx_description
1 polymer ?
#
loop_
_entity_poly.entity_id
_entity_poly.type
_entity_poly.pdbx_seq_one_letter_code
_entity_poly.pdbx_strand_id
1 'polypeptide(L)' 'MSPLCSSHTKEESQNLPHFWGSPLLLIWALGYSNWASNEPNNSEGIEDCVEVHSSGNWNDRSCAEKRLIICEY' A
#
# COMPACT_ATOMS: atom_id res chain seq x y z
N MET A 1 2.81 -12.74 19.92
CA MET A 1 2.61 -12.37 18.51
C MET A 1 3.53 -11.21 18.23
N SER A 2 4.43 -11.32 17.24
CA SER A 2 5.23 -10.18 16.76
C SER A 2 4.43 -9.47 15.64
N PRO A 3 4.51 -8.13 15.52
CA PRO A 3 3.87 -7.42 14.42
C PRO A 3 4.46 -7.85 13.07
N LEU A 4 3.63 -7.88 12.04
CA LEU A 4 4.11 -8.01 10.66
C LEU A 4 4.59 -6.63 10.22
N CYS A 5 5.89 -6.47 10.11
CA CYS A 5 6.56 -5.24 9.67
C CYS A 5 7.14 -5.47 8.27
N SER A 6 6.49 -4.95 7.24
CA SER A 6 6.98 -5.03 5.85
C SER A 6 6.66 -3.75 5.08
N SER A 7 7.50 -3.42 4.10
CA SER A 7 7.15 -2.44 3.07
C SER A 7 6.05 -3.03 2.20
N HIS A 8 4.92 -2.34 2.06
CA HIS A 8 3.84 -2.80 1.18
C HIS A 8 4.24 -2.60 -0.29
N THR A 9 4.11 -3.66 -1.07
CA THR A 9 4.17 -3.57 -2.53
C THR A 9 2.88 -2.95 -3.07
N LYS A 10 2.93 -2.39 -4.29
CA LYS A 10 1.74 -1.87 -4.99
C LYS A 10 0.59 -2.87 -5.00
N GLU A 11 0.87 -4.15 -5.22
CA GLU A 11 -0.11 -5.22 -5.27
C GLU A 11 -0.77 -5.49 -3.91
N GLU A 12 0.00 -5.42 -2.82
CA GLU A 12 -0.50 -5.58 -1.45
C GLU A 12 -1.30 -4.35 -0.97
N SER A 13 -0.90 -3.13 -1.37
CA SER A 13 -1.63 -1.90 -1.02
C SER A 13 -3.04 -1.83 -1.64
N GLN A 14 -3.26 -2.55 -2.74
CA GLN A 14 -4.55 -2.66 -3.42
C GLN A 14 -5.39 -3.85 -2.92
N ASN A 15 -4.78 -4.80 -2.20
CA ASN A 15 -5.41 -6.03 -1.71
C ASN A 15 -5.16 -6.20 -0.20
N LEU A 16 -5.93 -5.46 0.62
CA LEU A 16 -5.99 -5.73 2.06
C LEU A 16 -6.50 -7.17 2.32
N PRO A 17 -6.06 -7.84 3.40
CA PRO A 17 -6.15 -9.29 3.52
C PRO A 17 -7.57 -9.87 3.43
N HIS A 18 -7.68 -10.88 2.59
CA HIS A 18 -8.89 -11.64 2.29
C HIS A 18 -9.38 -12.43 3.50
N PHE A 19 -10.53 -12.06 4.08
CA PHE A 19 -11.30 -12.95 4.96
C PHE A 19 -12.46 -13.55 4.18
N TRP A 20 -12.36 -14.84 3.85
CA TRP A 20 -13.39 -15.57 3.11
C TRP A 20 -14.65 -15.80 3.96
N GLY A 21 -15.79 -15.26 3.52
CA GLY A 21 -17.12 -15.79 3.89
C GLY A 21 -18.12 -14.87 4.61
N SER A 22 -18.20 -13.57 4.31
CA SER A 22 -19.25 -12.70 4.89
C SER A 22 -19.99 -11.84 3.86
N PRO A 23 -21.26 -11.45 4.10
CA PRO A 23 -22.13 -10.74 3.13
C PRO A 23 -21.72 -9.28 2.87
N LEU A 24 -20.52 -8.90 3.29
CA LEU A 24 -19.85 -7.61 3.11
C LEU A 24 -19.30 -7.43 1.68
N LEU A 25 -19.90 -8.06 0.67
CA LEU A 25 -19.46 -7.97 -0.73
C LEU A 25 -19.53 -6.55 -1.32
N LEU A 26 -20.21 -5.60 -0.65
CA LEU A 26 -20.21 -4.19 -1.05
C LEU A 26 -18.98 -3.40 -0.59
N ILE A 27 -18.21 -3.89 0.38
CA ILE A 27 -17.00 -3.19 0.86
C ILE A 27 -15.70 -3.73 0.21
N TRP A 28 -15.74 -4.85 -0.51
CA TRP A 28 -14.61 -5.28 -1.36
C TRP A 28 -14.43 -4.42 -2.61
N ALA A 29 -15.43 -3.61 -2.96
CA ALA A 29 -15.35 -2.65 -4.07
C ALA A 29 -14.81 -1.26 -3.64
N LEU A 30 -14.48 -1.05 -2.36
CA LEU A 30 -14.10 0.29 -1.91
C LEU A 30 -12.65 0.67 -2.17
N GLY A 31 -11.78 -0.28 -2.56
CA GLY A 31 -10.42 -0.06 -3.07
C GLY A 31 -9.80 1.26 -2.61
N TYR A 32 -9.63 1.42 -1.29
CA TYR A 32 -9.22 2.70 -0.75
C TYR A 32 -7.80 2.99 -1.22
N SER A 33 -7.62 4.15 -1.84
CA SER A 33 -6.31 4.65 -2.19
C SER A 33 -6.22 6.12 -1.87
N ASN A 34 -5.02 6.57 -1.51
CA ASN A 34 -4.75 7.98 -1.19
C ASN A 34 -3.52 8.50 -1.95
N TRP A 35 -3.38 8.11 -3.22
CA TRP A 35 -2.27 8.54 -4.06
C TRP A 35 -2.11 10.06 -4.09
N ALA A 36 -0.87 10.52 -4.07
CA ALA A 36 -0.54 11.89 -4.36
C ALA A 36 -0.91 12.23 -5.81
N SER A 37 -0.99 13.52 -6.12
CA SER A 37 -1.28 13.95 -7.48
C SER A 37 -0.21 13.42 -8.44
N ASN A 38 -0.66 12.74 -9.50
CA ASN A 38 0.13 12.05 -10.52
C ASN A 38 0.74 10.70 -10.11
N GLU A 39 0.39 10.16 -8.95
CA GLU A 39 0.83 8.83 -8.53
C GLU A 39 -0.27 7.76 -8.68
N PRO A 40 0.09 6.48 -8.89
CA PRO A 40 1.46 5.99 -9.08
C PRO A 40 2.00 6.26 -10.49
N ASN A 41 3.25 6.73 -10.61
CA ASN A 41 3.84 7.11 -11.89
C ASN A 41 4.86 6.10 -12.46
N ASN A 42 5.30 5.15 -11.64
CA ASN A 42 6.33 4.15 -11.95
C ASN A 42 7.60 4.76 -12.56
N SER A 43 8.21 5.71 -11.86
CA SER A 43 9.38 6.44 -12.34
C SER A 43 10.50 5.48 -12.69
N GLU A 44 11.06 5.64 -13.90
CA GLU A 44 12.12 4.77 -14.45
C GLU A 44 11.75 3.27 -14.55
N GLY A 45 10.49 2.90 -14.29
CA GLY A 45 10.02 1.52 -14.33
C GLY A 45 10.41 0.65 -13.13
N ILE A 46 10.79 1.24 -11.99
CA ILE A 46 11.39 0.52 -10.84
C ILE A 46 10.67 0.73 -9.50
N GLU A 47 9.49 1.36 -9.49
CA GLU A 47 8.85 1.83 -8.25
C GLU A 47 7.78 0.86 -7.75
N ASP A 48 8.12 -0.33 -7.25
CA ASP A 48 7.12 -1.36 -6.89
C ASP A 48 6.62 -1.34 -5.43
N CYS A 49 7.14 -0.44 -4.60
CA CYS A 49 6.74 -0.27 -3.19
C CYS A 49 5.97 1.03 -2.97
N VAL A 50 5.19 1.10 -1.88
CA VAL A 50 4.44 2.31 -1.52
C VAL A 50 5.09 2.99 -0.31
N GLU A 51 5.29 4.31 -0.41
CA GLU A 51 5.60 5.17 0.73
C GLU A 51 4.45 6.13 1.03
N VAL A 52 4.37 6.57 2.29
CA VAL A 52 3.39 7.56 2.74
C VAL A 52 4.11 8.86 3.05
N HIS A 53 3.75 9.94 2.35
CA HIS A 53 4.22 11.28 2.68
C HIS A 53 3.67 11.74 4.04
N SER A 54 4.29 12.75 4.64
CA SER A 54 3.80 13.33 5.90
C SER A 54 2.39 13.92 5.79
N SER A 55 1.92 14.23 4.58
CA SER A 55 0.53 14.65 4.31
C SER A 55 -0.48 13.49 4.33
N GLY A 56 0.00 12.25 4.43
CA GLY A 56 -0.80 11.02 4.35
C GLY A 56 -1.01 10.50 2.93
N ASN A 57 -0.61 11.26 1.90
CA ASN A 57 -0.72 10.82 0.51
C ASN A 57 0.37 9.82 0.12
N TRP A 58 0.08 8.97 -0.85
CA TRP A 58 0.94 7.86 -1.22
C TRP A 58 1.74 8.16 -2.47
N ASN A 59 2.94 7.61 -2.52
CA ASN A 59 3.82 7.66 -3.68
C ASN A 59 4.36 6.25 -3.92
N ASP A 60 4.44 5.81 -5.16
CA ASP A 60 5.21 4.64 -5.48
C ASP A 60 6.70 4.97 -5.48
N ARG A 61 7.50 4.05 -4.96
CA ARG A 61 8.95 4.18 -4.89
C ARG A 61 9.65 2.87 -5.08
N SER A 62 10.94 2.98 -5.44
CA SER A 62 11.82 1.82 -5.48
C SER A 62 11.89 1.17 -4.11
N CYS A 63 11.63 -0.14 -4.07
CA CYS A 63 11.75 -0.94 -2.86
C CYS A 63 13.18 -0.98 -2.29
N ALA A 64 14.19 -0.61 -3.09
CA ALA A 64 15.58 -0.54 -2.64
C ALA A 64 15.87 0.67 -1.75
N GLU A 65 14.99 1.69 -1.76
CA GLU A 65 15.16 2.86 -0.92
C GLU A 65 14.80 2.57 0.54
N LYS A 66 15.64 3.05 1.47
CA LYS A 66 15.38 2.92 2.90
C LYS A 66 14.36 3.97 3.34
N ARG A 67 13.29 3.52 3.98
CA ARG A 67 12.21 4.34 4.54
C ARG A 67 11.79 3.83 5.92
N LEU A 68 11.00 4.62 6.63
CA LEU A 68 10.35 4.17 7.86
C LEU A 68 9.31 3.10 7.54
N ILE A 69 9.28 2.04 8.34
CA ILE A 69 8.32 0.93 8.19
C ILE A 69 7.21 1.10 9.23
N ILE A 70 5.97 0.92 8.76
CA ILE A 70 4.78 0.82 9.61
C ILE A 70 4.45 -0.67 9.72
N CYS A 71 4.05 -1.11 10.90
CA CYS A 71 3.65 -2.49 11.14
C CYS A 71 2.20 -2.55 11.61
N GLU A 72 1.54 -3.66 11.30
CA GLU A 72 0.18 -3.95 11.74
C GLU A 72 0.13 -5.15 12.70
N TYR A 73 -0.98 -5.28 13.43
CA TYR A 73 -1.25 -6.31 14.45
C TYR A 73 -2.60 -6.98 14.21
#